data_AF-A0A8H4FI22-F1
#
_entry.id   AF-A0A8H4FI22-F1
#
_cell.length_a   1.000
_cell.length_b   1.000
_cell.length_c   1.000
_cell.angle_alpha   90.00
_cell.angle_beta   90.00
_cell.angle_gamma   90.00
#
_symmetry.space_group_name_H-M   'P 1'
#
loop_
_entity.id
_entity.type
_entity.pdbx_description
1 polymer ?
#
loop_
_entity_poly.entity_id
_entity_poly.type
_entity_poly.pdbx_seq_one_letter_code
_entity_poly.pdbx_strand_id
1 'polypeptide(L)'
;MRQTIHESEASMIVSTAGSPKEVGFWEKWIIPLCLIITTALSSVLIVAHSLRWTVNGSWYESSFATITSKRAAIQSGIQLLAALLALIHTSTVAVLIQHGSRLAFFNSGGSTTQNLKGWMNLGIPRLRWDLRLRFLLPIIAFSGLGLISSALWVGAMTPVSSTIVEQEILRVPSFKNTTLIKEYPSEISRAGPSTTTKQGLFTYSVGVKLLGSLIASGSSATTSDGSVRRHAKIDNTQYIYEGRSYGVGSSVGIQDTVITNRTSAVDYSFHEDGYLPQVQCSHNRSMDFAIGSQSLSRIFGVSGWLPDSVGSQQYSEYVGHSTDAIVAVGVAHSPKSIRRYVSIAAGKSYLALNATQCTIDFTPTRFNVSVGIRGRKITVLPGGQIDDFDSQRNLTRTVVRQFELISNDLTNFYESILGNAFLSSITAWNISFNENGTVPEAETTLRGLENAVTAMTESMLAAYGAAQLMVGNFSEEREANVTIGVFVIGEIVYVVAIAILNALVLLAVVVETIRTRGWKGLPPFDFSDPEWLITASFRGGELSHTWNRDAEGTVVAQSTMKGPISSYTPIEQRGDEDQHHVEVISEGGGGRRVALMLQSR
;
A
#
# COMPACT_ATOMS: atom_id res chain seq x y z
N MET A 1 65.83 -45.63 -54.21
CA MET A 1 64.51 -45.45 -53.58
C MET A 1 63.98 -44.07 -53.95
N ARG A 2 63.11 -43.99 -54.95
CA ARG A 2 62.44 -42.76 -55.38
C ARG A 2 61.02 -43.15 -55.76
N GLN A 3 60.08 -42.77 -54.92
CA GLN A 3 58.65 -43.01 -55.09
C GLN A 3 58.14 -42.21 -56.29
N THR A 4 57.41 -42.91 -57.15
CA THR A 4 56.53 -42.40 -58.19
C THR A 4 55.37 -41.63 -57.57
N ILE A 5 55.20 -40.36 -57.95
CA ILE A 5 54.01 -39.57 -57.61
C ILE A 5 53.06 -39.68 -58.80
N HIS A 6 51.90 -40.25 -58.54
CA HIS A 6 50.75 -40.32 -59.43
C HIS A 6 50.14 -38.92 -59.60
N GLU A 7 50.00 -38.47 -60.85
CA GLU A 7 49.04 -37.43 -61.21
C GLU A 7 47.62 -37.98 -61.00
N SER A 8 46.87 -37.34 -60.11
CA SER A 8 45.44 -37.58 -59.92
C SER A 8 44.70 -36.38 -60.51
N GLU A 9 44.12 -36.56 -61.70
CA GLU A 9 43.09 -35.67 -62.24
C GLU A 9 41.88 -35.66 -61.30
N ALA A 10 41.77 -34.62 -60.48
CA ALA A 10 40.54 -34.33 -59.76
C ALA A 10 39.55 -33.66 -60.73
N SER A 11 38.76 -34.49 -61.44
CA SER A 11 37.55 -34.02 -62.13
C SER A 11 36.48 -33.71 -61.08
N MET A 12 36.33 -32.44 -60.72
CA MET A 12 35.26 -31.99 -59.83
C MET A 12 33.99 -31.84 -60.68
N ILE A 13 33.12 -32.85 -60.62
CA ILE A 13 31.80 -32.83 -61.24
C ILE A 13 30.97 -31.75 -60.53
N VAL A 14 30.70 -30.65 -61.23
CA VAL A 14 29.69 -29.66 -60.84
C VAL A 14 28.34 -30.36 -60.89
N SER A 15 27.81 -30.79 -59.74
CA SER A 15 26.46 -31.33 -59.67
C SER A 15 25.48 -30.19 -59.96
N THR A 16 24.75 -30.31 -61.07
CA THR A 16 23.56 -29.52 -61.36
C THR A 16 22.63 -29.52 -60.15
N ALA A 17 22.18 -28.32 -59.77
CA ALA A 17 21.37 -28.04 -58.59
C ALA A 17 20.20 -29.03 -58.41
N GLY A 18 20.36 -29.97 -57.47
CA GLY A 18 19.22 -30.66 -56.86
C GLY A 18 18.36 -29.65 -56.11
N SER A 19 17.04 -29.85 -56.12
CA SER A 19 16.08 -28.98 -55.45
C SER A 19 16.54 -28.61 -54.03
N PRO A 20 16.51 -27.33 -53.63
CA PRO A 20 16.95 -26.93 -52.29
C PRO A 20 16.17 -27.71 -51.23
N LYS A 21 16.87 -28.34 -50.29
CA LYS A 21 16.25 -29.03 -49.15
C LYS A 21 15.44 -28.01 -48.35
N GLU A 22 14.14 -28.26 -48.17
CA GLU A 22 13.28 -27.40 -47.38
C GLU A 22 13.67 -27.42 -45.89
N VAL A 23 13.46 -26.29 -45.21
CA VAL A 23 13.61 -26.16 -43.76
C VAL A 23 12.71 -27.16 -43.03
N GLY A 24 13.20 -27.77 -41.95
CA GLY A 24 12.48 -28.78 -41.18
C GLY A 24 11.27 -28.22 -40.41
N PHE A 25 10.33 -29.09 -40.00
CA PHE A 25 9.15 -28.68 -39.23
C PHE A 25 9.52 -27.97 -37.91
N TRP A 26 10.49 -28.50 -37.17
CA TRP A 26 10.91 -27.93 -35.88
C TRP A 26 11.50 -26.53 -36.00
N GLU A 27 12.32 -26.30 -37.02
CA GLU A 27 12.90 -24.97 -37.30
C GLU A 27 11.84 -23.94 -37.68
N LYS A 28 10.73 -24.36 -38.32
CA LYS A 28 9.61 -23.49 -38.67
C LYS A 28 8.73 -23.12 -37.48
N TRP A 29 8.53 -24.05 -36.54
CA TRP A 29 7.44 -23.95 -35.55
C TRP A 29 7.87 -23.77 -34.09
N ILE A 30 9.13 -24.00 -33.72
CA ILE A 30 9.56 -23.97 -32.31
C ILE A 30 9.28 -22.62 -31.62
N ILE A 31 9.59 -21.50 -32.27
CA ILE A 31 9.37 -20.17 -31.72
C ILE A 31 7.87 -19.80 -31.68
N PRO A 32 7.09 -19.97 -32.78
CA PRO A 32 5.64 -19.76 -32.73
C PRO A 32 4.91 -20.64 -31.69
N LEU A 33 5.37 -21.87 -31.45
CA LEU A 33 4.78 -22.75 -30.44
C LEU A 33 4.94 -22.22 -29.00
N CYS A 34 5.99 -21.43 -28.73
CA CYS A 34 6.16 -20.78 -27.43
C CYS A 34 5.03 -19.77 -27.09
N LEU A 35 4.26 -19.29 -28.08
CA LEU A 35 3.07 -18.48 -27.83
C LEU A 35 1.98 -19.23 -27.05
N ILE A 36 2.01 -20.57 -27.00
CA ILE A 36 1.10 -21.34 -26.14
C ILE A 36 1.28 -20.93 -24.67
N ILE A 37 2.51 -20.61 -24.25
CA ILE A 37 2.79 -20.18 -22.88
C ILE A 37 2.19 -18.80 -22.61
N THR A 38 2.41 -17.83 -23.50
CA THR A 38 1.90 -16.46 -23.33
C THR A 38 0.37 -16.43 -23.38
N THR A 39 -0.23 -17.26 -24.23
CA THR A 39 -1.69 -17.36 -24.41
C THR A 39 -2.37 -18.06 -23.23
N ALA A 40 -1.79 -19.15 -22.71
CA ALA A 40 -2.26 -19.79 -21.49
C ALA A 40 -2.21 -18.80 -20.31
N LEU A 41 -1.06 -18.13 -20.11
CA LEU A 41 -0.89 -17.17 -19.01
C LEU A 41 -1.84 -15.98 -19.12
N SER A 42 -1.98 -15.40 -20.32
CA SER A 42 -2.91 -14.29 -20.57
C SER A 42 -4.36 -14.70 -20.32
N SER A 43 -4.75 -15.91 -20.73
CA SER A 43 -6.11 -16.44 -20.47
C SER A 43 -6.35 -16.64 -18.98
N VAL A 44 -5.38 -17.19 -18.25
CA VAL A 44 -5.46 -17.34 -16.80
C VAL A 44 -5.60 -15.99 -16.11
N LEU A 45 -4.85 -14.96 -16.54
CA LEU A 45 -4.97 -13.60 -15.95
C LEU A 45 -6.37 -13.00 -16.17
N ILE A 46 -6.96 -13.16 -17.37
CA ILE A 46 -8.33 -12.70 -17.64
C ILE A 46 -9.34 -13.44 -16.77
N VAL A 47 -9.22 -14.77 -16.69
CA VAL A 47 -10.11 -15.60 -15.86
C VAL A 47 -9.97 -15.25 -14.39
N ALA A 48 -8.74 -15.14 -13.88
CA ALA A 48 -8.45 -14.76 -12.51
C ALA A 48 -9.02 -13.38 -12.15
N HIS A 49 -8.95 -12.43 -13.08
CA HIS A 49 -9.57 -11.12 -12.91
C HIS A 49 -11.10 -11.21 -12.91
N SER A 50 -11.70 -11.93 -13.86
CA SER A 50 -13.16 -12.07 -13.99
C SER A 50 -13.81 -12.76 -12.79
N LEU A 51 -13.11 -13.75 -12.22
CA LEU A 51 -13.57 -14.53 -11.07
C LEU A 51 -13.17 -13.89 -9.73
N ARG A 52 -12.51 -12.72 -9.77
CA ARG A 52 -11.94 -12.05 -8.58
C ARG A 52 -11.22 -13.05 -7.69
N TRP A 53 -10.30 -13.84 -8.26
CA TRP A 53 -9.58 -14.85 -7.50
C TRP A 53 -8.85 -14.20 -6.32
N THR A 54 -9.42 -14.39 -5.13
CA THR A 54 -8.80 -14.02 -3.87
C THR A 54 -8.08 -15.24 -3.32
N VAL A 55 -6.85 -15.00 -2.91
CA VAL A 55 -6.06 -15.98 -2.19
C VAL A 55 -6.60 -16.01 -0.75
N ASN A 56 -7.38 -17.01 -0.38
CA ASN A 56 -7.99 -17.12 0.96
C ASN A 56 -7.30 -18.20 1.79
N GLY A 57 -6.96 -17.91 3.06
CA GLY A 57 -6.53 -18.90 4.06
C GLY A 57 -5.22 -18.54 4.79
N SER A 58 -4.72 -19.45 5.63
CA SER A 58 -3.46 -19.25 6.41
C SER A 58 -2.23 -19.02 5.52
N TRP A 59 -2.23 -19.61 4.32
CA TRP A 59 -1.21 -19.37 3.30
C TRP A 59 -1.24 -17.93 2.77
N TYR A 60 -2.40 -17.27 2.81
CA TYR A 60 -2.54 -15.87 2.41
C TYR A 60 -1.82 -14.94 3.38
N GLU A 61 -2.02 -15.09 4.69
CA GLU A 61 -1.37 -14.23 5.69
C GLU A 61 0.16 -14.32 5.58
N SER A 62 0.70 -15.52 5.41
CA SER A 62 2.14 -15.73 5.21
C SER A 62 2.63 -15.11 3.89
N SER A 63 1.85 -15.26 2.82
CA SER A 63 2.17 -14.68 1.51
C SER A 63 2.05 -13.16 1.51
N PHE A 64 1.04 -12.60 2.18
CA PHE A 64 0.80 -11.16 2.32
C PHE A 64 1.97 -10.51 3.05
N ALA A 65 2.37 -11.05 4.21
CA ALA A 65 3.53 -10.59 4.95
C ALA A 65 4.81 -10.64 4.10
N THR A 66 4.98 -11.71 3.31
CA THR A 66 6.12 -11.87 2.40
C THR A 66 6.10 -10.84 1.26
N ILE A 67 4.94 -10.61 0.65
CA ILE A 67 4.76 -9.63 -0.43
C ILE A 67 5.05 -8.22 0.08
N THR A 68 4.54 -7.87 1.26
CA THR A 68 4.78 -6.56 1.86
C THR A 68 6.23 -6.35 2.27
N SER A 69 6.90 -7.38 2.82
CA SER A 69 8.29 -7.25 3.31
C SER A 69 9.33 -7.31 2.19
N LYS A 70 9.09 -8.12 1.14
CA LYS A 70 10.04 -8.35 0.03
C LYS A 70 9.54 -7.76 -1.30
N ARG A 71 8.85 -6.62 -1.24
CA ARG A 71 8.25 -5.97 -2.41
C ARG A 71 9.24 -5.77 -3.56
N ALA A 72 10.45 -5.32 -3.27
CA ALA A 72 11.48 -5.09 -4.27
C ALA A 72 11.93 -6.39 -4.97
N ALA A 73 12.15 -7.47 -4.21
CA ALA A 73 12.59 -8.75 -4.77
C ALA A 73 11.52 -9.38 -5.67
N ILE A 74 10.25 -9.29 -5.27
CA ILE A 74 9.12 -9.76 -6.07
C ILE A 74 8.99 -8.94 -7.36
N GLN A 75 9.12 -7.61 -7.27
CA GLN A 75 9.07 -6.75 -8.45
C GLN A 75 10.19 -7.08 -9.44
N SER A 76 11.42 -7.32 -8.97
CA SER A 76 12.53 -7.75 -9.83
C SER A 76 12.27 -9.11 -10.49
N GLY A 77 11.68 -10.06 -9.75
CA GLY A 77 11.27 -11.36 -10.30
C GLY A 77 10.21 -11.23 -11.39
N ILE A 78 9.21 -10.36 -11.19
CA ILE A 78 8.17 -10.07 -12.18
C ILE A 78 8.77 -9.41 -13.42
N GLN A 79 9.70 -8.47 -13.28
CA GLN A 79 10.38 -7.83 -14.41
C GLN A 79 11.18 -8.83 -15.24
N LEU A 80 11.89 -9.76 -14.60
CA LEU A 80 12.64 -10.81 -15.31
C LEU A 80 11.69 -11.70 -16.11
N LEU A 81 10.59 -12.14 -15.50
CA LEU A 81 9.61 -12.99 -16.16
C LEU A 81 8.90 -12.26 -17.32
N ALA A 82 8.53 -10.99 -17.12
CA ALA A 82 7.94 -10.15 -18.15
C ALA A 82 8.87 -9.95 -19.36
N ALA A 83 10.19 -9.79 -19.12
CA ALA A 83 11.17 -9.69 -20.18
C ALA A 83 11.29 -11.00 -20.99
N LEU A 84 11.25 -12.16 -20.32
CA LEU A 84 11.24 -13.47 -21.00
C LEU A 84 9.99 -13.67 -21.85
N LEU A 85 8.81 -13.28 -21.35
CA LEU A 85 7.56 -13.37 -22.10
C LEU A 85 7.53 -12.40 -23.30
N ALA A 86 8.07 -11.19 -23.13
CA ALA A 86 8.23 -10.23 -24.21
C ALA A 86 9.20 -10.71 -25.29
N LEU A 87 10.25 -11.45 -24.90
CA LEU A 87 11.17 -12.08 -25.85
C LEU A 87 10.47 -13.11 -26.75
N ILE A 88 9.46 -13.82 -26.24
CA ILE A 88 8.66 -14.75 -27.06
C ILE A 88 7.85 -13.98 -28.12
N HIS A 89 7.20 -12.88 -27.76
CA HIS A 89 6.46 -12.04 -28.72
C HIS A 89 7.39 -11.47 -29.80
N THR A 90 8.54 -10.91 -29.42
CA THR A 90 9.47 -10.30 -30.38
C THR A 90 10.14 -11.34 -31.25
N SER A 91 10.61 -12.46 -30.70
CA SER A 91 11.20 -13.54 -31.49
C SER A 91 10.21 -14.12 -32.50
N THR A 92 8.93 -14.26 -32.13
CA THR A 92 7.91 -14.76 -33.07
C THR A 92 7.73 -13.81 -34.24
N VAL A 93 7.59 -12.51 -33.97
CA VAL A 93 7.48 -11.50 -35.06
C VAL A 93 8.76 -11.47 -35.90
N ALA A 94 9.95 -11.62 -35.30
CA ALA A 94 11.22 -11.69 -36.02
C ALA A 94 11.23 -12.85 -37.03
N VAL A 95 10.84 -14.04 -36.57
CA VAL A 95 10.78 -15.27 -37.40
C VAL A 95 9.76 -15.11 -38.52
N LEU A 96 8.58 -14.54 -38.26
CA LEU A 96 7.57 -14.28 -39.29
C LEU A 96 8.13 -13.35 -40.39
N ILE A 97 8.79 -12.26 -39.99
CA ILE A 97 9.40 -11.31 -40.93
C ILE A 97 10.55 -11.96 -41.71
N GLN A 98 11.38 -12.76 -41.04
CA GLN A 98 12.52 -13.45 -41.65
C GLN A 98 12.07 -14.53 -42.65
N HIS A 99 11.04 -15.31 -42.31
CA HIS A 99 10.47 -16.30 -43.22
C HIS A 99 9.77 -15.64 -44.42
N GLY A 100 8.98 -14.58 -44.16
CA GLY A 100 8.31 -13.81 -45.19
C GLY A 100 9.28 -13.14 -46.17
N SER A 101 10.39 -12.59 -45.66
CA SER A 101 11.43 -11.94 -46.47
C SER A 101 12.22 -12.93 -47.34
N ARG A 102 12.59 -14.10 -46.79
CA ARG A 102 13.27 -15.19 -47.53
C ARG A 102 12.43 -15.69 -48.70
N LEU A 103 11.13 -15.90 -48.47
CA LEU A 103 10.20 -16.35 -49.50
C LEU A 103 9.95 -15.26 -50.57
N ALA A 104 9.79 -13.99 -50.15
CA ALA A 104 9.63 -12.87 -51.07
C ALA A 104 10.86 -12.67 -51.95
N PHE A 105 12.06 -12.77 -51.37
CA PHE A 105 13.32 -12.67 -52.11
C PHE A 105 13.41 -13.76 -53.18
N PHE A 106 13.20 -15.03 -52.80
CA PHE A 106 13.30 -16.16 -53.72
C PHE A 106 12.32 -16.07 -54.91
N ASN A 107 11.13 -15.51 -54.68
CA ASN A 107 10.10 -15.37 -55.71
C ASN A 107 10.26 -14.12 -56.58
N SER A 108 11.12 -13.16 -56.21
CA SER A 108 11.14 -11.81 -56.82
C SER A 108 12.08 -11.64 -58.03
N GLY A 109 12.80 -12.67 -58.47
CA GLY A 109 13.52 -12.70 -59.77
C GLY A 109 14.68 -11.71 -59.96
N GLY A 110 14.90 -10.75 -59.04
CA GLY A 110 16.01 -9.82 -59.05
C GLY A 110 15.90 -8.77 -57.93
N SER A 111 16.98 -8.58 -57.16
CA SER A 111 17.00 -7.68 -56.01
C SER A 111 18.19 -6.72 -56.05
N THR A 112 17.94 -5.42 -55.99
CA THR A 112 18.98 -4.40 -55.73
C THR A 112 19.63 -4.59 -54.35
N THR A 113 20.91 -4.27 -54.20
CA THR A 113 21.68 -4.31 -52.93
C THR A 113 20.98 -3.58 -51.78
N GLN A 114 20.27 -2.50 -52.06
CA GLN A 114 19.53 -1.73 -51.06
C GLN A 114 18.26 -2.45 -50.55
N ASN A 115 17.65 -3.33 -51.37
CA ASN A 115 16.55 -4.20 -50.94
C ASN A 115 17.07 -5.33 -50.08
N LEU A 116 18.19 -5.96 -50.48
CA LEU A 116 18.85 -7.01 -49.69
C LEU A 116 19.23 -6.50 -48.29
N LYS A 117 19.81 -5.29 -48.21
CA LYS A 117 20.11 -4.62 -46.94
C LYS A 117 18.85 -4.33 -46.12
N GLY A 118 17.73 -4.00 -46.77
CA GLY A 118 16.42 -3.86 -46.11
C GLY A 118 15.91 -5.16 -45.52
N TRP A 119 15.90 -6.23 -46.32
CA TRP A 119 15.43 -7.56 -45.92
C TRP A 119 16.27 -8.18 -44.79
N MET A 120 17.58 -7.99 -44.82
CA MET A 120 18.48 -8.47 -43.77
C MET A 120 18.27 -7.72 -42.43
N ASN A 121 17.95 -6.43 -42.48
CA ASN A 121 17.70 -5.63 -41.28
C ASN A 121 16.27 -5.77 -40.74
N LEU A 122 15.32 -6.26 -41.53
CA LEU A 122 13.94 -6.48 -41.10
C LEU A 122 13.80 -7.63 -40.07
N GLY A 123 14.70 -8.62 -40.09
CA GLY A 123 14.69 -9.75 -39.15
C GLY A 123 15.51 -9.55 -37.87
N ILE A 124 16.25 -8.43 -37.75
CA ILE A 124 17.14 -8.17 -36.62
C ILE A 124 16.61 -6.93 -35.87
N PRO A 125 16.44 -6.98 -34.53
CA PRO A 125 15.97 -5.83 -33.74
C PRO A 125 17.07 -4.78 -33.55
N ARG A 126 17.65 -4.26 -34.64
CA ARG A 126 18.73 -3.27 -34.62
C ARG A 126 18.37 -2.06 -35.48
N LEU A 127 18.32 -0.90 -34.85
CA LEU A 127 18.02 0.35 -35.53
C LEU A 127 19.23 0.82 -36.33
N ARG A 128 19.06 0.99 -37.65
CA ARG A 128 20.02 1.72 -38.49
C ARG A 128 19.29 2.83 -39.25
N TRP A 129 19.84 4.03 -39.16
CA TRP A 129 19.24 5.25 -39.73
C TRP A 129 19.50 5.43 -41.23
N ASP A 130 20.26 4.54 -41.85
CA ASP A 130 20.69 4.58 -43.24
C ASP A 130 19.74 3.86 -44.22
N LEU A 131 18.58 3.38 -43.74
CA LEU A 131 17.57 2.69 -44.53
C LEU A 131 16.47 3.63 -45.05
N ARG A 132 15.86 3.26 -46.19
CA ARG A 132 14.67 3.95 -46.73
C ARG A 132 13.51 3.87 -45.72
N LEU A 133 12.68 4.91 -45.64
CA LEU A 133 11.56 5.00 -44.67
C LEU A 133 10.66 3.76 -44.64
N ARG A 134 10.43 3.13 -45.81
CA ARG A 134 9.62 1.90 -45.93
C ARG A 134 10.13 0.71 -45.10
N PHE A 135 11.43 0.67 -44.77
CA PHE A 135 12.03 -0.36 -43.91
C PHE A 135 12.31 0.16 -42.49
N LEU A 136 12.55 1.47 -42.34
CA LEU A 136 12.80 2.09 -41.03
C LEU A 136 11.58 2.02 -40.11
N LEU A 137 10.38 2.36 -40.59
CA LEU A 137 9.17 2.38 -39.78
C LEU A 137 8.81 1.00 -39.19
N PRO A 138 8.83 -0.10 -39.97
CA PRO A 138 8.64 -1.45 -39.43
C PRO A 138 9.70 -1.85 -38.39
N ILE A 139 10.97 -1.47 -38.59
CA ILE A 139 12.06 -1.78 -37.65
C ILE A 139 11.87 -1.02 -36.33
N ILE A 140 11.47 0.26 -36.37
CA ILE A 140 11.15 1.03 -35.16
C ILE A 140 9.98 0.38 -34.40
N ALA A 141 8.91 0.01 -35.11
CA ALA A 141 7.74 -0.64 -34.50
C ALA A 141 8.12 -2.00 -33.88
N PHE A 142 8.95 -2.79 -34.58
CA PHE A 142 9.44 -4.07 -34.12
C PHE A 142 10.37 -3.95 -32.89
N SER A 143 11.30 -2.98 -32.89
CA SER A 143 12.14 -2.71 -31.73
C SER A 143 11.34 -2.19 -30.52
N GLY A 144 10.30 -1.40 -30.76
CA GLY A 144 9.40 -0.92 -29.71
C GLY A 144 8.51 -2.01 -29.11
N LEU A 145 8.13 -3.02 -29.91
CA LEU A 145 7.26 -4.12 -29.50
C LEU A 145 7.78 -4.86 -28.26
N GLY A 146 9.10 -5.09 -28.15
CA GLY A 146 9.68 -5.77 -26.99
C GLY A 146 9.58 -4.98 -25.70
N LEU A 147 9.85 -3.67 -25.78
CA LEU A 147 9.75 -2.78 -24.63
C LEU A 147 8.30 -2.62 -24.17
N ILE A 148 7.39 -2.39 -25.13
CA ILE A 148 5.95 -2.25 -24.85
C ILE A 148 5.41 -3.57 -24.29
N SER A 149 5.73 -4.70 -24.91
CA SER A 149 5.27 -6.01 -24.43
C SER A 149 5.79 -6.33 -23.03
N SER A 150 7.05 -6.00 -22.72
CA SER A 150 7.62 -6.21 -21.38
C SER A 150 6.89 -5.36 -20.35
N ALA A 151 6.70 -4.06 -20.64
CA ALA A 151 5.97 -3.15 -19.76
C ALA A 151 4.52 -3.62 -19.49
N LEU A 152 3.82 -4.09 -20.54
CA LEU A 152 2.46 -4.63 -20.41
C LEU A 152 2.43 -5.90 -19.54
N TRP A 153 3.39 -6.82 -19.71
CA TRP A 153 3.50 -8.00 -18.85
C TRP A 153 3.79 -7.65 -17.39
N VAL A 154 4.68 -6.67 -17.13
CA VAL A 154 4.92 -6.18 -15.76
C VAL A 154 3.62 -5.67 -15.15
N GLY A 155 2.91 -4.75 -15.83
CA GLY A 155 1.65 -4.19 -15.33
C GLY A 155 0.53 -5.23 -15.14
N ALA A 156 0.50 -6.27 -15.99
CA ALA A 156 -0.49 -7.35 -15.90
C ALA A 156 -0.19 -8.36 -14.79
N MET A 157 1.06 -8.45 -14.30
CA MET A 157 1.48 -9.42 -13.30
C MET A 157 1.78 -8.81 -11.92
N THR A 158 2.05 -7.51 -11.86
CA THR A 158 2.31 -6.82 -10.59
C THR A 158 1.07 -6.92 -9.67
N PRO A 159 1.23 -7.40 -8.43
CA PRO A 159 0.13 -7.43 -7.46
C PRO A 159 -0.23 -6.00 -7.06
N VAL A 160 -1.51 -5.66 -7.19
CA VAL A 160 -2.09 -4.37 -6.80
C VAL A 160 -2.81 -4.56 -5.46
N SER A 161 -2.57 -3.64 -4.53
CA SER A 161 -3.29 -3.63 -3.25
C SER A 161 -4.75 -3.23 -3.47
N SER A 162 -5.65 -4.04 -2.96
CA SER A 162 -7.10 -3.80 -2.90
C SER A 162 -7.59 -4.14 -1.49
N THR A 163 -8.86 -3.89 -1.21
CA THR A 163 -9.47 -4.18 0.09
C THR A 163 -10.79 -4.91 -0.10
N ILE A 164 -11.07 -5.84 0.80
CA ILE A 164 -12.37 -6.47 0.94
C ILE A 164 -12.88 -6.24 2.36
N VAL A 165 -14.19 -6.25 2.52
CA VAL A 165 -14.83 -6.15 3.84
C VAL A 165 -15.34 -7.54 4.20
N GLU A 166 -14.88 -8.06 5.34
CA GLU A 166 -15.39 -9.27 5.97
C GLU A 166 -16.13 -8.93 7.26
N GLN A 167 -17.10 -9.76 7.63
CA GLN A 167 -17.81 -9.62 8.90
C GLN A 167 -17.18 -10.54 9.95
N GLU A 168 -16.87 -9.98 11.11
CA GLU A 168 -16.33 -10.70 12.26
C GLU A 168 -17.14 -10.37 13.52
N ILE A 169 -17.09 -11.25 14.52
CA ILE A 169 -17.78 -11.03 15.79
C ILE A 169 -16.82 -10.38 16.79
N LEU A 170 -17.23 -9.23 17.33
CA LEU A 170 -16.52 -8.50 18.37
C LEU A 170 -17.34 -8.47 19.66
N ARG A 171 -16.67 -8.60 20.80
CA ARG A 171 -17.30 -8.45 22.12
C ARG A 171 -17.19 -7.01 22.61
N VAL A 172 -18.33 -6.37 22.83
CA VAL A 172 -18.45 -5.01 23.37
C VAL A 172 -19.01 -5.03 24.80
N PRO A 173 -18.84 -3.98 25.60
CA PRO A 173 -19.36 -3.95 26.97
C PRO A 173 -20.87 -4.10 27.02
N SER A 174 -21.39 -4.82 28.01
CA SER A 174 -22.83 -4.88 28.27
C SER A 174 -23.17 -4.22 29.60
N PHE A 175 -24.18 -3.36 29.59
CA PHE A 175 -24.69 -2.67 30.78
C PHE A 175 -26.02 -3.25 31.28
N LYS A 176 -26.48 -4.39 30.73
CA LYS A 176 -27.67 -5.11 31.24
C LYS A 176 -27.51 -5.51 32.71
N ASN A 177 -26.27 -5.73 33.15
CA ASN A 177 -25.92 -5.97 34.55
C ASN A 177 -24.98 -4.88 35.05
N THR A 178 -25.47 -4.02 35.95
CA THR A 178 -24.70 -2.93 36.57
C THR A 178 -24.42 -3.16 38.06
N THR A 179 -24.56 -4.40 38.54
CA THR A 179 -24.46 -4.74 39.98
C THR A 179 -23.09 -4.46 40.59
N LEU A 180 -22.03 -4.51 39.78
CA LEU A 180 -20.65 -4.22 40.19
C LEU A 180 -20.31 -2.72 40.21
N ILE A 181 -21.15 -1.89 39.58
CA ILE A 181 -21.01 -0.43 39.60
C ILE A 181 -21.57 0.07 40.94
N LYS A 182 -20.67 0.53 41.82
CA LYS A 182 -21.00 1.03 43.16
C LYS A 182 -20.83 2.56 43.18
N GLU A 183 -21.78 3.24 43.81
CA GLU A 183 -21.82 4.70 43.86
C GLU A 183 -20.70 5.29 44.74
N TYR A 184 -20.33 4.62 45.84
CA TYR A 184 -19.32 5.09 46.81
C TYR A 184 -18.07 4.18 46.84
N PRO A 185 -17.27 4.12 45.77
CA PRO A 185 -16.11 3.24 45.72
C PRO A 185 -14.95 3.65 46.64
N SER A 186 -14.94 4.89 47.15
CA SER A 186 -13.93 5.40 48.09
C SER A 186 -14.15 4.92 49.53
N GLU A 187 -15.37 4.48 49.87
CA GLU A 187 -15.65 3.96 51.21
C GLU A 187 -15.00 2.58 51.43
N ILE A 188 -14.54 2.36 52.67
CA ILE A 188 -13.94 1.09 53.08
C ILE A 188 -14.90 -0.07 52.77
N SER A 189 -14.39 -1.11 52.12
CA SER A 189 -15.16 -2.29 51.70
C SER A 189 -16.28 -2.04 50.68
N ARG A 190 -16.38 -0.84 50.10
CA ARG A 190 -17.32 -0.52 49.00
C ARG A 190 -16.66 -0.35 47.64
N ALA A 191 -15.33 -0.44 47.58
CA ALA A 191 -14.59 -0.49 46.33
C ALA A 191 -15.05 -1.67 45.47
N GLY A 192 -15.40 -1.39 44.22
CA GLY A 192 -15.71 -2.43 43.24
C GLY A 192 -14.46 -3.21 42.81
N PRO A 193 -14.62 -4.42 42.25
CA PRO A 193 -13.49 -5.27 41.89
C PRO A 193 -12.58 -4.59 40.86
N SER A 194 -11.31 -4.99 40.85
CA SER A 194 -10.28 -4.45 39.97
C SER A 194 -9.34 -5.56 39.50
N THR A 195 -8.80 -5.44 38.29
CA THR A 195 -7.78 -6.33 37.75
C THR A 195 -6.71 -5.55 37.00
N THR A 196 -5.47 -6.01 37.09
CA THR A 196 -4.34 -5.42 36.36
C THR A 196 -3.78 -6.46 35.41
N THR A 197 -3.67 -6.10 34.13
CA THR A 197 -3.16 -6.95 33.06
C THR A 197 -2.11 -6.20 32.25
N LYS A 198 -1.51 -6.84 31.23
CA LYS A 198 -0.62 -6.16 30.29
C LYS A 198 -1.32 -5.03 29.55
N GLN A 199 -2.62 -5.18 29.31
CA GLN A 199 -3.46 -4.20 28.63
C GLN A 199 -3.81 -3.00 29.52
N GLY A 200 -3.61 -3.05 30.84
CA GLY A 200 -3.87 -1.92 31.74
C GLY A 200 -4.53 -2.32 33.06
N LEU A 201 -4.92 -1.29 33.83
CA LEU A 201 -5.71 -1.40 35.06
C LEU A 201 -7.19 -1.20 34.72
N PHE A 202 -8.02 -2.19 35.05
CA PHE A 202 -9.47 -2.15 34.86
C PHE A 202 -10.16 -2.25 36.22
N THR A 203 -11.11 -1.36 36.49
CA THR A 203 -11.65 -1.19 37.85
C THR A 203 -13.04 -0.58 37.85
N TYR A 204 -13.89 -1.05 38.76
CA TYR A 204 -15.16 -0.41 39.07
C TYR A 204 -15.02 0.80 40.02
N SER A 205 -13.81 1.08 40.51
CA SER A 205 -13.49 2.22 41.38
C SER A 205 -12.77 3.31 40.58
N VAL A 206 -13.38 3.72 39.46
CA VAL A 206 -12.78 4.60 38.43
C VAL A 206 -12.25 5.91 39.02
N GLY A 207 -13.05 6.60 39.82
CA GLY A 207 -12.69 7.88 40.42
C GLY A 207 -11.56 7.83 41.45
N VAL A 208 -11.16 6.64 41.93
CA VAL A 208 -10.08 6.48 42.93
C VAL A 208 -8.82 5.90 42.26
N LYS A 209 -9.00 4.89 41.41
CA LYS A 209 -7.89 4.10 40.84
C LYS A 209 -7.35 4.67 39.52
N LEU A 210 -8.10 5.52 38.83
CA LEU A 210 -7.73 6.12 37.55
C LEU A 210 -7.60 7.65 37.60
N LEU A 211 -7.44 8.22 38.81
CA LEU A 211 -7.37 9.65 39.09
C LEU A 211 -6.44 10.41 38.13
N GLY A 212 -5.19 9.95 37.98
CA GLY A 212 -4.20 10.62 37.13
C GLY A 212 -4.65 10.73 35.67
N SER A 213 -5.22 9.65 35.11
CA SER A 213 -5.72 9.63 33.73
C SER A 213 -6.96 10.50 33.55
N LEU A 214 -7.85 10.54 34.55
CA LEU A 214 -9.05 11.40 34.52
C LEU A 214 -8.67 12.88 34.58
N ILE A 215 -7.70 13.24 35.43
CA ILE A 215 -7.20 14.62 35.54
C ILE A 215 -6.48 15.06 34.28
N ALA A 216 -5.63 14.19 33.71
CA ALA A 216 -5.01 14.44 32.42
C ALA A 216 -6.06 14.63 31.31
N SER A 217 -7.16 13.88 31.35
CA SER A 217 -8.27 14.05 30.40
C SER A 217 -8.99 15.40 30.58
N GLY A 218 -9.28 15.80 31.81
CA GLY A 218 -9.89 17.10 32.11
C GLY A 218 -9.00 18.28 31.71
N SER A 219 -7.70 18.22 32.00
CA SER A 219 -6.76 19.31 31.69
C SER A 219 -6.50 19.47 30.19
N SER A 220 -6.48 18.35 29.44
CA SER A 220 -6.26 18.32 27.98
C SER A 220 -7.56 18.31 27.18
N ALA A 221 -8.69 18.66 27.79
CA ALA A 221 -9.99 18.63 27.14
C ALA A 221 -10.09 19.62 25.98
N THR A 222 -9.44 20.77 26.09
CA THR A 222 -9.33 21.76 25.02
C THR A 222 -7.89 21.85 24.53
N THR A 223 -7.71 21.87 23.22
CA THR A 223 -6.40 22.05 22.59
C THR A 223 -6.09 23.54 22.47
N SER A 224 -4.84 23.92 22.74
CA SER A 224 -4.40 25.32 22.66
C SER A 224 -4.24 25.81 21.22
N ASP A 225 -4.11 24.90 20.25
CA ASP A 225 -3.98 25.21 18.82
C ASP A 225 -5.32 25.12 18.06
N GLY A 226 -6.42 24.82 18.76
CA GLY A 226 -7.75 24.64 18.16
C GLY A 226 -7.89 23.37 17.31
N SER A 227 -6.88 22.50 17.29
CA SER A 227 -6.93 21.24 16.55
C SER A 227 -7.88 20.23 17.19
N VAL A 228 -8.28 19.21 16.42
CA VAL A 228 -9.09 18.11 16.96
C VAL A 228 -8.32 17.41 18.08
N ARG A 229 -8.95 17.34 19.26
CA ARG A 229 -8.36 16.71 20.44
C ARG A 229 -7.93 15.27 20.13
N ARG A 230 -6.69 14.94 20.45
CA ARG A 230 -6.17 13.58 20.41
C ARG A 230 -5.78 13.16 21.81
N HIS A 231 -6.36 12.09 22.31
CA HIS A 231 -6.10 11.63 23.68
C HIS A 231 -6.00 10.11 23.75
N ALA A 232 -5.10 9.62 24.60
CA ALA A 232 -4.94 8.19 24.80
C ALA A 232 -6.21 7.58 25.42
N LYS A 233 -6.50 6.34 25.02
CA LYS A 233 -7.42 5.48 25.75
C LYS A 233 -6.86 5.21 27.16
N ILE A 234 -7.73 5.13 28.17
CA ILE A 234 -7.31 4.95 29.58
C ILE A 234 -6.97 3.47 29.83
N ASP A 235 -5.91 3.01 29.18
CA ASP A 235 -5.30 1.71 29.31
C ASP A 235 -3.90 1.71 28.64
N ASN A 236 -3.26 0.53 28.56
CA ASN A 236 -1.92 0.36 27.99
C ASN A 236 -1.94 -0.20 26.56
N THR A 237 -3.08 -0.14 25.85
CA THR A 237 -3.20 -0.63 24.46
C THR A 237 -2.53 0.33 23.45
N GLN A 238 -2.23 1.55 23.88
CA GLN A 238 -1.65 2.64 23.09
C GLN A 238 -2.56 3.14 21.95
N TYR A 239 -3.85 2.81 22.00
CA TYR A 239 -4.83 3.42 21.11
C TYR A 239 -5.14 4.85 21.53
N ILE A 240 -5.41 5.70 20.54
CA ILE A 240 -5.67 7.13 20.70
C ILE A 240 -7.03 7.43 20.08
N TYR A 241 -7.89 8.12 20.83
CA TYR A 241 -9.11 8.71 20.31
C TYR A 241 -8.78 9.98 19.54
N GLU A 242 -9.37 10.12 18.35
CA GLU A 242 -9.36 11.34 17.55
C GLU A 242 -10.74 12.00 17.64
N GLY A 243 -10.82 13.10 18.38
CA GLY A 243 -12.06 13.79 18.74
C GLY A 243 -12.61 13.36 20.09
N ARG A 244 -13.94 13.28 20.19
CA ARG A 244 -14.66 12.83 21.38
C ARG A 244 -14.74 11.31 21.41
N SER A 245 -14.65 10.73 22.61
CA SER A 245 -14.77 9.28 22.80
C SER A 245 -16.20 8.86 23.11
N TYR A 246 -17.03 9.79 23.61
CA TYR A 246 -18.41 9.55 24.07
C TYR A 246 -18.53 8.44 25.13
N GLY A 247 -17.42 7.96 25.69
CA GLY A 247 -17.42 6.84 26.62
C GLY A 247 -17.56 5.45 25.99
N VAL A 248 -17.38 5.31 24.68
CA VAL A 248 -17.47 4.05 23.93
C VAL A 248 -16.14 3.71 23.25
N GLY A 249 -16.02 2.52 22.67
CA GLY A 249 -14.78 2.03 22.05
C GLY A 249 -13.83 1.37 23.06
N SER A 250 -14.34 1.02 24.24
CA SER A 250 -13.54 0.43 25.31
C SER A 250 -13.05 -1.00 24.98
N SER A 251 -13.69 -1.71 24.05
CA SER A 251 -13.30 -3.05 23.57
C SER A 251 -12.03 -3.05 22.70
N VAL A 252 -11.71 -1.93 22.07
CA VAL A 252 -10.59 -1.78 21.12
C VAL A 252 -9.25 -2.05 21.82
N GLY A 253 -8.42 -2.91 21.24
CA GLY A 253 -7.15 -3.37 21.82
C GLY A 253 -7.28 -4.36 22.99
N ILE A 254 -8.50 -4.74 23.38
CA ILE A 254 -8.78 -5.65 24.50
C ILE A 254 -9.44 -6.94 24.01
N GLN A 255 -10.59 -6.83 23.35
CA GLN A 255 -11.41 -7.96 22.89
C GLN A 255 -11.37 -8.15 21.36
N ASP A 256 -10.47 -7.45 20.66
CA ASP A 256 -10.32 -7.45 19.20
C ASP A 256 -9.12 -8.28 18.71
N THR A 257 -8.60 -9.19 19.55
CA THR A 257 -7.40 -9.99 19.23
C THR A 257 -7.57 -10.87 17.99
N VAL A 258 -8.78 -11.36 17.72
CA VAL A 258 -9.09 -12.16 16.52
C VAL A 258 -8.88 -11.34 15.24
N ILE A 259 -9.15 -10.04 15.29
CA ILE A 259 -9.03 -9.11 14.18
C ILE A 259 -7.58 -8.61 14.09
N THR A 260 -7.03 -8.11 15.19
CA THR A 260 -5.70 -7.48 15.25
C THR A 260 -4.54 -8.45 15.04
N ASN A 261 -4.74 -9.76 15.25
CA ASN A 261 -3.75 -10.79 14.93
C ASN A 261 -3.61 -11.06 13.42
N ARG A 262 -4.56 -10.63 12.59
CA ARG A 262 -4.46 -10.77 11.12
C ARG A 262 -3.55 -9.68 10.57
N THR A 263 -2.49 -10.07 9.87
CA THR A 263 -1.53 -9.11 9.28
C THR A 263 -2.12 -8.34 8.11
N SER A 264 -3.12 -8.94 7.46
CA SER A 264 -3.90 -8.36 6.38
C SER A 264 -4.96 -7.36 6.86
N ALA A 265 -5.37 -7.37 8.14
CA ALA A 265 -6.37 -6.45 8.66
C ALA A 265 -5.81 -5.01 8.72
N VAL A 266 -6.54 -4.07 8.14
CA VAL A 266 -6.14 -2.66 8.04
C VAL A 266 -6.90 -1.81 9.05
N ASP A 267 -8.22 -1.94 9.02
CA ASP A 267 -9.16 -1.22 9.86
C ASP A 267 -10.40 -2.09 10.10
N TYR A 268 -11.18 -1.72 11.11
CA TYR A 268 -12.49 -2.31 11.35
C TYR A 268 -13.45 -1.29 11.93
N SER A 269 -14.75 -1.52 11.74
CA SER A 269 -15.80 -0.68 12.29
C SER A 269 -16.92 -1.52 12.91
N PHE A 270 -17.53 -1.02 13.98
CA PHE A 270 -18.61 -1.70 14.67
C PHE A 270 -19.53 -0.70 15.38
N HIS A 271 -20.68 -1.19 15.83
CA HIS A 271 -21.63 -0.40 16.59
C HIS A 271 -21.53 -0.69 18.09
N GLU A 272 -21.50 0.36 18.89
CA GLU A 272 -21.52 0.30 20.36
C GLU A 272 -22.63 1.20 20.88
N ASP A 273 -23.43 0.67 21.79
CA ASP A 273 -24.50 1.41 22.46
C ASP A 273 -23.90 2.12 23.69
N GLY A 274 -24.16 3.41 23.85
CA GLY A 274 -23.60 4.22 24.93
C GLY A 274 -24.44 5.45 25.24
N TYR A 275 -23.92 6.36 26.07
CA TYR A 275 -24.57 7.64 26.31
C TYR A 275 -23.84 8.75 25.58
N LEU A 276 -24.59 9.67 24.98
CA LEU A 276 -24.09 10.95 24.52
C LEU A 276 -24.17 11.94 25.70
N PRO A 277 -23.05 12.24 26.41
CA PRO A 277 -23.06 13.25 27.45
C PRO A 277 -23.09 14.64 26.82
N GLN A 278 -24.06 15.43 27.24
CA GLN A 278 -24.16 16.85 26.94
C GLN A 278 -24.00 17.62 28.25
N VAL A 279 -22.92 18.40 28.34
CA VAL A 279 -22.65 19.24 29.50
C VAL A 279 -22.98 20.67 29.15
N GLN A 280 -23.73 21.32 30.03
CA GLN A 280 -24.01 22.76 29.95
C GLN A 280 -23.73 23.36 31.31
N CYS A 281 -22.91 24.41 31.35
CA CYS A 281 -22.53 25.08 32.59
C CYS A 281 -23.10 26.49 32.65
N SER A 282 -23.45 26.93 33.85
CA SER A 282 -23.95 28.28 34.10
C SER A 282 -23.48 28.79 35.45
N HIS A 283 -23.32 30.11 35.58
CA HIS A 283 -23.10 30.74 36.87
C HIS A 283 -24.44 30.98 37.57
N ASN A 284 -24.59 30.43 38.77
CA ASN A 284 -25.74 30.65 39.62
C ASN A 284 -25.30 31.23 40.97
N ARG A 285 -25.29 32.57 41.05
CA ARG A 285 -24.93 33.30 42.28
C ARG A 285 -25.91 33.06 43.44
N SER A 286 -27.09 32.53 43.16
CA SER A 286 -28.11 32.21 44.18
C SER A 286 -28.02 30.75 44.65
N MET A 287 -26.96 30.03 44.29
CA MET A 287 -26.81 28.64 44.72
C MET A 287 -26.55 28.54 46.23
N ASP A 288 -27.19 27.56 46.87
CA ASP A 288 -27.09 27.31 48.32
C ASP A 288 -25.83 26.51 48.69
N PHE A 289 -25.25 25.77 47.74
CA PHE A 289 -24.06 24.96 47.98
C PHE A 289 -22.80 25.82 48.14
N ALA A 290 -22.24 25.88 49.36
CA ALA A 290 -21.15 26.79 49.69
C ALA A 290 -20.15 26.18 50.67
N ILE A 291 -18.92 26.72 50.67
CA ILE A 291 -17.86 26.35 51.61
C ILE A 291 -18.17 26.98 52.97
N GLY A 292 -18.28 26.14 54.00
CA GLY A 292 -18.56 26.56 55.37
C GLY A 292 -17.40 27.32 56.01
N SER A 293 -17.67 27.90 57.18
CA SER A 293 -16.67 28.65 57.96
C SER A 293 -15.55 27.75 58.50
N GLN A 294 -14.39 28.35 58.77
CA GLN A 294 -13.17 27.68 59.21
C GLN A 294 -13.38 26.80 60.46
N SER A 295 -13.07 25.50 60.33
CA SER A 295 -12.95 24.59 61.48
C SER A 295 -11.55 24.65 62.09
N LEU A 296 -11.47 24.46 63.42
CA LEU A 296 -10.21 24.33 64.16
C LEU A 296 -9.33 23.17 63.63
N SER A 297 -9.93 22.17 62.99
CA SER A 297 -9.26 20.96 62.50
C SER A 297 -8.66 21.07 61.08
N ARG A 298 -8.67 22.25 60.44
CA ARG A 298 -8.26 22.43 59.02
C ARG A 298 -9.05 21.54 58.03
N ILE A 299 -10.24 21.12 58.46
CA ILE A 299 -11.24 20.39 57.68
C ILE A 299 -12.44 21.33 57.49
N PHE A 300 -12.84 21.56 56.25
CA PHE A 300 -13.91 22.48 55.90
C PHE A 300 -15.10 21.70 55.38
N GLY A 301 -16.24 21.80 56.08
CA GLY A 301 -17.50 21.26 55.60
C GLY A 301 -18.03 22.13 54.46
N VAL A 302 -18.44 21.50 53.37
CA VAL A 302 -19.09 22.16 52.23
C VAL A 302 -20.47 21.55 52.12
N SER A 303 -21.50 22.40 52.12
CA SER A 303 -22.88 21.91 52.19
C SER A 303 -23.87 22.83 51.50
N GLY A 304 -25.02 22.27 51.11
CA GLY A 304 -26.18 23.02 50.63
C GLY A 304 -27.09 22.19 49.72
N TRP A 305 -28.19 22.81 49.29
CA TRP A 305 -29.15 22.24 48.36
C TRP A 305 -28.72 22.43 46.91
N LEU A 306 -28.76 21.34 46.13
CA LEU A 306 -28.64 21.37 44.68
C LEU A 306 -30.04 21.42 44.03
N PRO A 307 -30.17 21.89 42.77
CA PRO A 307 -31.45 21.95 42.07
C PRO A 307 -32.19 20.61 41.99
N ASP A 308 -31.44 19.51 42.02
CA ASP A 308 -31.93 18.14 41.97
C ASP A 308 -31.80 17.39 43.32
N SER A 309 -31.51 18.10 44.42
CA SER A 309 -31.49 17.50 45.76
C SER A 309 -32.89 17.09 46.21
N VAL A 310 -33.02 15.88 46.73
CA VAL A 310 -34.28 15.35 47.27
C VAL A 310 -34.01 14.75 48.65
N GLY A 311 -34.73 15.24 49.66
CA GLY A 311 -34.70 14.67 51.02
C GLY A 311 -33.58 15.17 51.93
N SER A 312 -32.41 15.54 51.39
CA SER A 312 -31.30 16.08 52.19
C SER A 312 -30.41 17.05 51.39
N GLN A 313 -29.75 17.95 52.13
CA GLN A 313 -28.61 18.72 51.61
C GLN A 313 -27.46 17.79 51.27
N GLN A 314 -26.60 18.22 50.34
CA GLN A 314 -25.32 17.55 50.13
C GLN A 314 -24.31 18.08 51.14
N TYR A 315 -23.41 17.21 51.59
CA TYR A 315 -22.35 17.53 52.54
C TYR A 315 -21.11 16.72 52.21
N SER A 316 -19.97 17.40 52.15
CA SER A 316 -18.65 16.77 51.97
C SER A 316 -17.59 17.56 52.73
N GLU A 317 -16.50 16.90 53.14
CA GLU A 317 -15.45 17.51 53.97
C GLU A 317 -14.13 17.62 53.24
N TYR A 318 -13.53 18.80 53.23
CA TYR A 318 -12.30 19.07 52.48
C TYR A 318 -11.16 19.45 53.43
N VAL A 319 -9.98 18.89 53.20
CA VAL A 319 -8.77 19.27 53.96
C VAL A 319 -8.11 20.46 53.28
N GLY A 320 -7.73 21.48 54.05
CA GLY A 320 -7.09 22.68 53.48
C GLY A 320 -6.32 23.51 54.51
N HIS A 321 -5.36 24.31 54.07
CA HIS A 321 -4.72 25.32 54.92
C HIS A 321 -5.68 26.47 55.21
N SER A 322 -6.40 26.92 54.17
CA SER A 322 -7.50 27.89 54.21
C SER A 322 -8.60 27.44 53.24
N THR A 323 -9.73 28.16 53.23
CA THR A 323 -10.79 27.95 52.23
C THR A 323 -10.39 28.39 50.83
N ASP A 324 -9.31 29.16 50.66
CA ASP A 324 -8.96 29.80 49.39
C ASP A 324 -8.57 28.78 48.29
N ALA A 325 -7.96 27.67 48.70
CA ALA A 325 -7.47 26.61 47.82
C ALA A 325 -8.51 25.52 47.50
N ILE A 326 -9.69 25.58 48.10
CA ILE A 326 -10.70 24.51 48.00
C ILE A 326 -11.51 24.71 46.71
N VAL A 327 -11.65 23.63 45.93
CA VAL A 327 -12.64 23.51 44.86
C VAL A 327 -13.50 22.30 45.19
N ALA A 328 -14.68 22.58 45.71
CA ALA A 328 -15.62 21.58 46.17
C ALA A 328 -16.69 21.34 45.12
N VAL A 329 -17.05 20.07 44.94
CA VAL A 329 -18.03 19.63 43.94
C VAL A 329 -19.15 18.87 44.62
N GLY A 330 -20.37 19.41 44.54
CA GLY A 330 -21.59 18.82 45.07
C GLY A 330 -22.42 18.15 43.97
N VAL A 331 -22.87 16.93 44.24
CA VAL A 331 -23.75 16.15 43.35
C VAL A 331 -24.86 15.45 44.13
N ALA A 332 -26.08 15.44 43.61
CA ALA A 332 -27.23 14.90 44.33
C ALA A 332 -27.22 13.36 44.35
N HIS A 333 -27.47 12.78 45.54
CA HIS A 333 -27.49 11.33 45.74
C HIS A 333 -28.78 10.65 45.27
N SER A 334 -29.86 11.42 45.20
CA SER A 334 -31.19 10.83 45.04
C SER A 334 -31.34 10.02 43.74
N PRO A 335 -31.88 8.80 43.81
CA PRO A 335 -32.22 8.02 42.62
C PRO A 335 -33.38 8.64 41.84
N LYS A 336 -34.15 9.56 42.45
CA LYS A 336 -35.28 10.25 41.82
C LYS A 336 -34.86 11.50 41.01
N SER A 337 -33.59 11.88 41.07
CA SER A 337 -33.08 13.04 40.33
C SER A 337 -32.95 12.71 38.84
N ILE A 338 -33.88 13.24 38.04
CA ILE A 338 -33.98 12.95 36.60
C ILE A 338 -32.83 13.61 35.83
N ARG A 339 -32.52 14.86 36.17
CA ARG A 339 -31.35 15.61 35.67
C ARG A 339 -30.25 15.53 36.70
N ARG A 340 -29.00 15.49 36.24
CA ARG A 340 -27.82 15.37 37.10
C ARG A 340 -27.05 16.69 37.11
N TYR A 341 -26.96 17.30 38.28
CA TYR A 341 -26.21 18.53 38.48
C TYR A 341 -24.85 18.25 39.15
N VAL A 342 -23.86 19.01 38.70
CA VAL A 342 -22.54 19.17 39.30
C VAL A 342 -22.43 20.63 39.72
N SER A 343 -22.51 20.93 41.01
CA SER A 343 -22.32 22.29 41.51
C SER A 343 -20.93 22.46 42.09
N ILE A 344 -20.28 23.57 41.77
CA ILE A 344 -18.91 23.88 42.16
C ILE A 344 -18.91 25.10 43.06
N ALA A 345 -18.41 24.92 44.28
CA ALA A 345 -18.12 25.99 45.22
C ALA A 345 -16.59 26.10 45.34
N ALA A 346 -16.05 27.30 45.13
CA ALA A 346 -14.61 27.49 45.04
C ALA A 346 -14.12 28.65 45.90
N GLY A 347 -12.94 28.47 46.48
CA GLY A 347 -12.21 29.49 47.22
C GLY A 347 -11.65 30.60 46.34
N LYS A 348 -11.01 31.60 46.97
CA LYS A 348 -10.50 32.79 46.28
C LYS A 348 -9.45 32.49 45.21
N SER A 349 -8.63 31.45 45.39
CA SER A 349 -7.62 31.06 44.40
C SER A 349 -8.23 30.49 43.11
N TYR A 350 -9.48 30.05 43.18
CA TYR A 350 -10.23 29.46 42.07
C TYR A 350 -11.55 30.20 41.83
N LEU A 351 -11.57 31.52 42.06
CA LEU A 351 -12.79 32.34 42.06
C LEU A 351 -13.62 32.21 40.77
N ALA A 352 -12.96 32.02 39.63
CA ALA A 352 -13.62 31.81 38.34
C ALA A 352 -14.57 30.60 38.35
N LEU A 353 -14.28 29.56 39.14
CA LEU A 353 -15.12 28.37 39.26
C LEU A 353 -16.24 28.53 40.29
N ASN A 354 -16.21 29.57 41.11
CA ASN A 354 -17.16 29.72 42.20
C ASN A 354 -18.57 30.00 41.68
N ALA A 355 -19.57 29.51 42.42
CA ALA A 355 -20.97 29.65 42.08
C ALA A 355 -21.33 29.09 40.68
N THR A 356 -20.71 27.98 40.27
CA THR A 356 -20.92 27.36 38.95
C THR A 356 -21.74 26.09 39.08
N GLN A 357 -22.69 25.88 38.17
CA GLN A 357 -23.51 24.67 38.11
C GLN A 357 -23.51 24.13 36.68
N CYS A 358 -23.12 22.86 36.53
CA CYS A 358 -23.15 22.15 35.26
C CYS A 358 -24.22 21.06 35.29
N THR A 359 -25.04 21.00 34.25
CA THR A 359 -25.97 19.90 34.00
C THR A 359 -25.31 18.90 33.06
N ILE A 360 -25.42 17.61 33.38
CA ILE A 360 -24.97 16.52 32.51
C ILE A 360 -26.20 15.71 32.08
N ASP A 361 -26.59 15.89 30.83
CA ASP A 361 -27.68 15.14 30.22
C ASP A 361 -27.10 13.94 29.45
N PHE A 362 -27.59 12.75 29.76
CA PHE A 362 -27.16 11.50 29.14
C PHE A 362 -28.24 11.01 28.19
N THR A 363 -27.98 11.10 26.88
CA THR A 363 -28.92 10.61 25.86
C THR A 363 -28.46 9.24 25.34
N PRO A 364 -29.23 8.15 25.54
CA PRO A 364 -28.84 6.84 25.01
C PRO A 364 -28.71 6.89 23.48
N THR A 365 -27.53 6.55 22.97
CA THR A 365 -27.17 6.72 21.55
C THR A 365 -26.36 5.52 21.09
N ARG A 366 -26.64 5.06 19.87
CA ARG A 366 -25.80 4.10 19.15
C ARG A 366 -24.69 4.83 18.43
N PHE A 367 -23.45 4.41 18.66
CA PHE A 367 -22.27 4.98 18.04
C PHE A 367 -21.71 4.07 16.95
N ASN A 368 -21.10 4.67 15.94
CA ASN A 368 -20.24 3.99 14.98
C ASN A 368 -18.79 4.21 15.42
N VAL A 369 -18.11 3.12 15.79
CA VAL A 369 -16.72 3.12 16.22
C VAL A 369 -15.88 2.61 15.06
N SER A 370 -14.99 3.45 14.54
CA SER A 370 -14.04 3.12 13.48
C SER A 370 -12.63 3.05 14.05
N VAL A 371 -11.91 1.97 13.74
CA VAL A 371 -10.61 1.65 14.32
C VAL A 371 -9.58 1.42 13.23
N GLY A 372 -8.52 2.23 13.23
CA GLY A 372 -7.35 2.00 12.40
C GLY A 372 -6.30 1.20 13.16
N ILE A 373 -6.03 -0.05 12.73
CA ILE A 373 -5.16 -0.99 13.46
C ILE A 373 -3.70 -0.49 13.46
N ARG A 374 -3.16 -0.14 12.28
CA ARG A 374 -1.76 0.31 12.15
C ARG A 374 -1.49 1.65 12.82
N GLY A 375 -2.43 2.59 12.69
CA GLY A 375 -2.33 3.91 13.31
C GLY A 375 -2.69 3.93 14.79
N ARG A 376 -3.25 2.84 15.32
CA ARG A 376 -3.87 2.74 16.65
C ARG A 376 -4.81 3.90 16.95
N LYS A 377 -5.68 4.18 15.99
CA LYS A 377 -6.62 5.30 16.06
C LYS A 377 -8.04 4.82 16.25
N ILE A 378 -8.81 5.53 17.07
CA ILE A 378 -10.23 5.31 17.28
C ILE A 378 -10.96 6.59 16.94
N THR A 379 -11.98 6.49 16.08
CA THR A 379 -12.89 7.58 15.77
C THR A 379 -14.30 7.13 16.08
N VAL A 380 -15.04 7.97 16.81
CA VAL A 380 -16.39 7.65 17.26
C VAL A 380 -17.35 8.69 16.70
N LEU A 381 -18.42 8.23 16.07
CA LEU A 381 -19.48 9.08 15.52
C LEU A 381 -20.84 8.67 16.05
N PRO A 382 -21.70 9.61 16.50
CA PRO A 382 -23.06 9.30 16.89
C PRO A 382 -23.88 8.89 15.65
N GLY A 383 -24.56 7.75 15.72
CA GLY A 383 -25.42 7.24 14.65
C GLY A 383 -26.89 7.59 14.85
N GLY A 384 -27.45 7.32 16.04
CA GLY A 384 -28.86 7.62 16.35
C GLY A 384 -29.26 7.29 17.79
N GLN A 385 -30.33 7.90 18.26
CA GLN A 385 -30.86 7.67 19.62
C GLN A 385 -31.49 6.27 19.73
N ILE A 386 -31.33 5.64 20.88
CA ILE A 386 -31.87 4.30 21.20
C ILE A 386 -32.67 4.32 22.51
N ASP A 387 -33.33 3.21 22.82
CA ASP A 387 -33.96 3.01 24.12
C ASP A 387 -32.92 2.94 25.24
N ASP A 388 -33.30 3.41 26.43
CA ASP A 388 -32.40 3.48 27.58
C ASP A 388 -32.02 2.08 28.08
N PHE A 389 -30.76 1.71 27.91
CA PHE A 389 -30.22 0.40 28.27
C PHE A 389 -29.87 0.26 29.77
N ASP A 390 -29.78 1.37 30.50
CA ASP A 390 -29.64 1.41 31.97
C ASP A 390 -30.79 2.22 32.57
N SER A 391 -32.00 1.63 32.52
CA SER A 391 -33.23 2.24 33.04
C SER A 391 -33.18 2.60 34.54
N GLN A 392 -32.33 1.92 35.32
CA GLN A 392 -32.08 2.22 36.73
C GLN A 392 -31.11 3.40 36.91
N ARG A 393 -30.46 3.86 35.84
CA ARG A 393 -29.53 5.00 35.77
C ARG A 393 -28.37 4.86 36.77
N ASN A 394 -27.96 3.63 37.05
CA ASN A 394 -26.90 3.38 38.03
C ASN A 394 -25.54 3.80 37.49
N LEU A 395 -25.28 3.60 36.19
CA LEU A 395 -24.05 4.03 35.51
C LEU A 395 -23.95 5.56 35.54
N THR A 396 -24.96 6.25 35.03
CA THR A 396 -24.95 7.72 34.91
C THR A 396 -24.89 8.40 36.28
N ARG A 397 -25.61 7.88 37.29
CA ARG A 397 -25.50 8.35 38.68
C ARG A 397 -24.08 8.19 39.22
N THR A 398 -23.49 7.01 39.03
CA THR A 398 -22.16 6.71 39.57
C THR A 398 -21.09 7.58 38.91
N VAL A 399 -21.17 7.80 37.59
CA VAL A 399 -20.27 8.69 36.85
C VAL A 399 -20.32 10.12 37.42
N VAL A 400 -21.52 10.67 37.62
CA VAL A 400 -21.66 12.02 38.18
C VAL A 400 -21.14 12.09 39.62
N ARG A 401 -21.41 11.07 40.44
CA ARG A 401 -20.87 10.96 41.81
C ARG A 401 -19.34 11.01 41.85
N GLN A 402 -18.65 10.48 40.83
CA GLN A 402 -17.19 10.49 40.81
C GLN A 402 -16.61 11.93 40.86
N PHE A 403 -17.32 12.95 40.39
CA PHE A 403 -16.80 14.33 40.45
C PHE A 403 -16.67 14.84 41.88
N GLU A 404 -17.62 14.52 42.78
CA GLU A 404 -17.50 14.83 44.20
C GLU A 404 -16.31 14.10 44.81
N LEU A 405 -16.21 12.78 44.58
CA LEU A 405 -15.14 11.95 45.14
C LEU A 405 -13.76 12.41 44.67
N ILE A 406 -13.60 12.69 43.37
CA ILE A 406 -12.35 13.20 42.80
C ILE A 406 -12.02 14.57 43.37
N SER A 407 -13.00 15.47 43.51
CA SER A 407 -12.81 16.78 44.15
C SER A 407 -12.32 16.62 45.58
N ASN A 408 -12.91 15.69 46.33
CA ASN A 408 -12.54 15.40 47.71
C ASN A 408 -11.12 14.84 47.82
N ASP A 409 -10.81 13.80 47.06
CA ASP A 409 -9.52 13.09 47.09
C ASP A 409 -8.35 13.94 46.58
N LEU A 410 -8.62 14.91 45.70
CA LEU A 410 -7.60 15.72 45.03
C LEU A 410 -7.45 17.15 45.57
N THR A 411 -8.10 17.46 46.69
CA THR A 411 -7.84 18.69 47.42
C THR A 411 -6.72 18.43 48.41
N ASN A 412 -5.63 19.20 48.30
CA ASN A 412 -4.52 19.15 49.24
C ASN A 412 -4.50 20.41 50.13
N PHE A 413 -3.53 20.53 51.03
CA PHE A 413 -3.46 21.67 51.95
C PHE A 413 -3.37 23.04 51.27
N TYR A 414 -2.82 23.15 50.06
CA TYR A 414 -2.51 24.44 49.43
C TYR A 414 -3.17 24.66 48.07
N GLU A 415 -3.63 23.60 47.40
CA GLU A 415 -4.18 23.65 46.06
C GLU A 415 -5.23 22.56 45.81
N SER A 416 -6.08 22.78 44.80
CA SER A 416 -6.96 21.76 44.23
C SER A 416 -6.41 21.29 42.90
N ILE A 417 -6.02 20.01 42.81
CA ILE A 417 -5.52 19.43 41.56
C ILE A 417 -6.65 19.39 40.51
N LEU A 418 -7.89 19.12 40.94
CA LEU A 418 -9.07 19.20 40.08
C LEU A 418 -9.32 20.64 39.60
N GLY A 419 -9.21 21.63 40.50
CA GLY A 419 -9.30 23.05 40.17
C GLY A 419 -8.27 23.46 39.11
N ASN A 420 -7.01 23.06 39.29
CA ASN A 420 -5.93 23.32 38.33
C ASN A 420 -6.22 22.68 36.96
N ALA A 421 -6.79 21.47 36.93
CA ALA A 421 -7.18 20.80 35.68
C ALA A 421 -8.28 21.56 34.93
N PHE A 422 -9.31 22.04 35.63
CA PHE A 422 -10.35 22.88 35.03
C PHE A 422 -9.78 24.20 34.49
N LEU A 423 -8.97 24.90 35.28
CA LEU A 423 -8.31 26.14 34.84
C LEU A 423 -7.41 25.92 33.62
N SER A 424 -6.74 24.76 33.50
CA SER A 424 -5.92 24.42 32.34
C SER A 424 -6.76 24.33 31.05
N SER A 425 -7.91 23.66 31.09
CA SER A 425 -8.83 23.60 29.93
C SER A 425 -9.41 24.99 29.59
N ILE A 426 -9.77 25.78 30.60
CA ILE A 426 -10.26 27.17 30.42
C ILE A 426 -9.21 28.04 29.74
N THR A 427 -7.97 27.96 30.21
CA THR A 427 -6.85 28.71 29.63
C THR A 427 -6.61 28.29 28.19
N ALA A 428 -6.61 26.98 27.90
CA ALA A 428 -6.43 26.47 26.55
C ALA A 428 -7.55 26.93 25.61
N TRP A 429 -8.81 26.93 26.06
CA TRP A 429 -9.95 27.44 25.29
C TRP A 429 -9.83 28.93 24.99
N ASN A 430 -9.42 29.72 25.98
CA ASN A 430 -9.21 31.15 25.80
C ASN A 430 -8.15 31.44 24.73
N ILE A 431 -7.05 30.67 24.73
CA ILE A 431 -5.98 30.81 23.74
C ILE A 431 -6.46 30.42 22.33
N SER A 432 -7.18 29.31 22.18
CA SER A 432 -7.54 28.78 20.85
C SER A 432 -8.76 29.42 20.22
N PHE A 433 -9.74 29.86 21.01
CA PHE A 433 -11.03 30.34 20.50
C PHE A 433 -11.34 31.81 20.85
N ASN A 434 -10.53 32.45 21.69
CA ASN A 434 -10.73 33.83 22.11
C ASN A 434 -9.46 34.70 21.96
N GLU A 435 -8.68 34.47 20.90
CA GLU A 435 -7.43 35.19 20.64
C GLU A 435 -7.63 36.72 20.58
N ASN A 436 -8.76 37.17 20.04
CA ASN A 436 -9.12 38.59 19.93
C ASN A 436 -9.76 39.18 21.21
N GLY A 437 -9.95 38.39 22.26
CA GLY A 437 -10.56 38.82 23.52
C GLY A 437 -12.02 39.26 23.40
N THR A 438 -12.72 38.81 22.37
CA THR A 438 -14.12 39.22 22.08
C THR A 438 -15.14 38.55 23.00
N VAL A 439 -14.80 37.40 23.56
CA VAL A 439 -15.67 36.62 24.46
C VAL A 439 -15.37 37.02 25.92
N PRO A 440 -16.39 37.34 26.72
CA PRO A 440 -16.21 37.66 28.14
C PRO A 440 -15.58 36.49 28.93
N GLU A 441 -14.75 36.82 29.93
CA GLU A 441 -14.06 35.84 30.77
C GLU A 441 -15.00 34.80 31.42
N ALA A 442 -16.19 35.23 31.85
CA ALA A 442 -17.19 34.33 32.41
C ALA A 442 -17.67 33.28 31.40
N GLU A 443 -17.92 33.67 30.14
CA GLU A 443 -18.33 32.73 29.09
C GLU A 443 -17.16 31.79 28.73
N THR A 444 -15.94 32.31 28.62
CA THR A 444 -14.72 31.51 28.41
C THR A 444 -14.54 30.46 29.51
N THR A 445 -14.76 30.84 30.77
CA THR A 445 -14.70 29.93 31.92
C THR A 445 -15.72 28.81 31.80
N LEU A 446 -16.97 29.14 31.48
CA LEU A 446 -18.03 28.15 31.32
C LEU A 446 -17.73 27.18 30.16
N ARG A 447 -17.28 27.67 29.00
CA ARG A 447 -16.95 26.81 27.84
C ARG A 447 -15.76 25.88 28.09
N GLY A 448 -14.69 26.40 28.70
CA GLY A 448 -13.55 25.59 29.06
C GLY A 448 -13.89 24.52 30.10
N LEU A 449 -14.77 24.84 31.04
CA LEU A 449 -15.28 23.92 32.05
C LEU A 449 -16.22 22.86 31.44
N GLU A 450 -17.13 23.25 30.53
CA GLU A 450 -18.00 22.33 29.78
C GLU A 450 -17.17 21.24 29.08
N ASN A 451 -16.10 21.64 28.40
CA ASN A 451 -15.18 20.72 27.74
C ASN A 451 -14.49 19.78 28.74
N ALA A 452 -13.98 20.30 29.85
CA ALA A 452 -13.28 19.52 30.87
C ALA A 452 -14.19 18.48 31.52
N VAL A 453 -15.38 18.88 31.95
CA VAL A 453 -16.39 17.99 32.55
C VAL A 453 -16.86 16.97 31.52
N THR A 454 -17.05 17.36 30.26
CA THR A 454 -17.39 16.42 29.17
C THR A 454 -16.29 15.37 29.00
N ALA A 455 -15.04 15.78 28.86
CA ALA A 455 -13.89 14.90 28.67
C ALA A 455 -13.73 13.88 29.82
N MET A 456 -13.88 14.34 31.06
CA MET A 456 -13.82 13.49 32.25
C MET A 456 -15.00 12.51 32.30
N THR A 457 -16.23 12.98 32.00
CA THR A 457 -17.44 12.14 31.97
C THR A 457 -17.30 11.00 30.96
N GLU A 458 -16.85 11.32 29.74
CA GLU A 458 -16.60 10.31 28.70
C GLU A 458 -15.50 9.33 29.12
N SER A 459 -14.43 9.83 29.73
CA SER A 459 -13.34 9.00 30.23
C SER A 459 -13.81 8.00 31.29
N MET A 460 -14.69 8.44 32.19
CA MET A 460 -15.29 7.55 33.21
C MET A 460 -16.20 6.51 32.59
N LEU A 461 -17.06 6.89 31.64
CA LEU A 461 -17.93 5.97 30.91
C LEU A 461 -17.11 4.89 30.19
N ALA A 462 -16.05 5.29 29.48
CA ALA A 462 -15.15 4.35 28.80
C ALA A 462 -14.42 3.42 29.78
N ALA A 463 -13.99 3.94 30.93
CA ALA A 463 -13.35 3.14 31.97
C ALA A 463 -14.31 2.10 32.60
N TYR A 464 -15.58 2.50 32.84
CA TYR A 464 -16.61 1.55 33.26
C TYR A 464 -16.91 0.50 32.18
N GLY A 465 -16.96 0.89 30.90
CA GLY A 465 -17.08 -0.07 29.78
C GLY A 465 -15.92 -1.08 29.75
N ALA A 466 -14.69 -0.61 29.95
CA ALA A 466 -13.52 -1.49 30.03
C ALA A 466 -13.58 -2.43 31.26
N ALA A 467 -14.08 -1.95 32.40
CA ALA A 467 -14.28 -2.77 33.60
C ALA A 467 -15.38 -3.83 33.42
N GLN A 468 -16.47 -3.50 32.71
CA GLN A 468 -17.51 -4.47 32.34
C GLN A 468 -16.90 -5.65 31.55
N LEU A 469 -16.01 -5.35 30.59
CA LEU A 469 -15.33 -6.37 29.78
C LEU A 469 -14.30 -7.19 30.58
N MET A 470 -13.39 -6.53 31.29
CA MET A 470 -12.20 -7.17 31.84
C MET A 470 -12.36 -7.71 33.26
N VAL A 471 -13.25 -7.10 34.05
CA VAL A 471 -13.48 -7.48 35.45
C VAL A 471 -14.81 -8.20 35.60
N GLY A 472 -15.88 -7.63 35.02
CA GLY A 472 -17.24 -8.18 35.13
C GLY A 472 -17.50 -9.37 34.20
N ASN A 473 -16.74 -9.50 33.12
CA ASN A 473 -17.03 -10.39 31.99
C ASN A 473 -18.47 -10.20 31.44
N PHE A 474 -18.99 -8.96 31.54
CA PHE A 474 -20.28 -8.56 31.04
C PHE A 474 -20.08 -7.96 29.65
N SER A 475 -20.31 -8.78 28.63
CA SER A 475 -20.14 -8.42 27.23
C SER A 475 -21.35 -8.82 26.38
N GLU A 476 -21.48 -8.17 25.23
CA GLU A 476 -22.45 -8.50 24.19
C GLU A 476 -21.71 -8.65 22.86
N GLU A 477 -22.18 -9.59 22.02
CA GLU A 477 -21.60 -9.82 20.71
C GLU A 477 -22.19 -8.83 19.69
N ARG A 478 -21.32 -8.23 18.89
CA ARG A 478 -21.65 -7.30 17.82
C ARG A 478 -20.88 -7.67 16.56
N GLU A 479 -21.54 -7.51 15.42
CA GLU A 479 -20.88 -7.66 14.13
C GLU A 479 -19.96 -6.45 13.88
N ALA A 480 -18.73 -6.75 13.47
CA ALA A 480 -17.72 -5.79 13.08
C ALA A 480 -17.38 -6.00 11.59
N ASN A 481 -17.39 -4.91 10.83
CA ASN A 481 -16.95 -4.89 9.45
C ASN A 481 -15.43 -4.67 9.44
N VAL A 482 -14.67 -5.69 9.09
CA VAL A 482 -13.21 -5.69 9.04
C VAL A 482 -12.75 -5.48 7.60
N THR A 483 -11.98 -4.43 7.38
CA THR A 483 -11.33 -4.19 6.09
C THR A 483 -10.02 -4.95 6.04
N ILE A 484 -9.97 -5.92 5.14
CA ILE A 484 -8.80 -6.77 4.91
C ILE A 484 -8.11 -6.31 3.63
N GLY A 485 -6.81 -6.06 3.73
CA GLY A 485 -5.94 -5.83 2.59
C GLY A 485 -5.79 -7.10 1.77
N VAL A 486 -6.20 -7.05 0.51
CA VAL A 486 -6.04 -8.12 -0.48
C VAL A 486 -5.10 -7.72 -1.61
N PHE A 487 -4.38 -8.67 -2.20
CA PHE A 487 -3.65 -8.46 -3.45
C PHE A 487 -4.44 -9.03 -4.61
N VAL A 488 -4.71 -8.19 -5.61
CA VAL A 488 -5.25 -8.61 -6.90
C VAL A 488 -4.11 -8.62 -7.90
N ILE A 489 -3.99 -9.68 -8.70
CA ILE A 489 -2.92 -9.79 -9.70
C ILE A 489 -3.28 -8.91 -10.90
N GLY A 490 -2.43 -7.92 -11.19
CA GLY A 490 -2.52 -7.08 -12.38
C GLY A 490 -3.61 -6.02 -12.33
N GLU A 491 -3.37 -4.92 -13.04
CA GLU A 491 -4.42 -3.94 -13.32
C GLU A 491 -5.21 -4.36 -14.57
N ILE A 492 -6.53 -4.15 -14.56
CA ILE A 492 -7.42 -4.58 -15.66
C ILE A 492 -6.96 -4.02 -17.02
N VAL A 493 -6.46 -2.79 -17.05
CA VAL A 493 -6.01 -2.12 -18.27
C VAL A 493 -4.84 -2.89 -18.91
N TYR A 494 -3.86 -3.32 -18.11
CA TYR A 494 -2.71 -4.08 -18.60
C TYR A 494 -3.07 -5.52 -18.95
N VAL A 495 -3.94 -6.17 -18.17
CA VAL A 495 -4.42 -7.53 -18.43
C VAL A 495 -5.17 -7.60 -19.77
N VAL A 496 -6.03 -6.62 -20.08
CA VAL A 496 -6.73 -6.55 -21.36
C VAL A 496 -5.77 -6.19 -22.49
N ALA A 497 -4.86 -5.23 -22.28
CA ALA A 497 -3.89 -4.82 -23.30
C ALA A 497 -2.97 -5.97 -23.73
N ILE A 498 -2.48 -6.79 -22.78
CA ILE A 498 -1.63 -7.93 -23.12
C ILE A 498 -2.40 -9.03 -23.84
N ALA A 499 -3.68 -9.24 -23.48
CA ALA A 499 -4.55 -10.18 -24.19
C ALA A 499 -4.76 -9.78 -25.65
N ILE A 500 -5.03 -8.49 -25.89
CA ILE A 500 -5.14 -7.93 -27.25
C ILE A 500 -3.82 -8.10 -28.01
N LEU A 501 -2.70 -7.73 -27.40
CA LEU A 501 -1.38 -7.85 -28.03
C LEU A 501 -1.09 -9.30 -28.44
N ASN A 502 -1.34 -10.24 -27.54
CA ASN A 502 -1.10 -11.66 -27.77
C ASN A 502 -2.03 -12.22 -28.87
N ALA A 503 -3.29 -11.79 -28.91
CA ALA A 503 -4.23 -12.11 -29.98
C ALA A 503 -3.78 -11.56 -31.33
N LEU A 504 -3.21 -10.34 -31.38
CA LEU A 504 -2.66 -9.75 -32.61
C LEU A 504 -1.44 -10.52 -33.12
N VAL A 505 -0.53 -10.94 -32.23
CA VAL A 505 0.65 -11.74 -32.61
C VAL A 505 0.21 -13.12 -33.11
N LEU A 506 -0.73 -13.77 -32.45
CA LEU A 506 -1.34 -15.02 -32.94
C LEU A 506 -2.00 -14.85 -34.31
N LEU A 507 -2.78 -13.78 -34.49
CA LEU A 507 -3.43 -13.48 -35.76
C LEU A 507 -2.38 -13.31 -36.87
N ALA A 508 -1.28 -12.62 -36.58
CA ALA A 508 -0.17 -12.48 -37.52
C ALA A 508 0.44 -13.84 -37.92
N VAL A 509 0.64 -14.76 -36.96
CA VAL A 509 1.10 -16.12 -37.25
C VAL A 509 0.10 -16.86 -38.15
N VAL A 510 -1.20 -16.81 -37.83
CA VAL A 510 -2.24 -17.50 -38.61
C VAL A 510 -2.34 -16.96 -40.03
N VAL A 511 -2.41 -15.63 -40.18
CA VAL A 511 -2.45 -14.96 -41.48
C VAL A 511 -1.23 -15.34 -42.32
N GLU A 512 -0.04 -15.32 -41.72
CA GLU A 512 1.19 -15.60 -42.45
C GLU A 512 1.36 -17.08 -42.79
N THR A 513 0.89 -17.97 -41.93
CA THR A 513 0.79 -19.40 -42.21
C THR A 513 -0.14 -19.65 -43.39
N ILE A 514 -1.31 -19.01 -43.44
CA ILE A 514 -2.26 -19.15 -44.56
C ILE A 514 -1.66 -18.57 -45.85
N ARG A 515 -1.10 -17.36 -45.79
CA ARG A 515 -0.51 -16.65 -46.94
C ARG A 515 0.61 -17.46 -47.59
N THR A 516 1.44 -18.12 -46.78
CA THR A 516 2.61 -18.88 -47.24
C THR A 516 2.38 -20.38 -47.36
N ARG A 517 1.13 -20.85 -47.12
CA ARG A 517 0.76 -22.28 -47.04
C ARG A 517 1.67 -23.06 -46.09
N GLY A 518 1.93 -22.51 -44.91
CA GLY A 518 2.81 -23.06 -43.88
C GLY A 518 4.29 -22.98 -44.24
N TRP A 519 4.71 -21.89 -44.91
CA TRP A 519 6.07 -21.71 -45.42
C TRP A 519 6.57 -22.90 -46.24
N LYS A 520 5.72 -23.39 -47.15
CA LYS A 520 6.08 -24.45 -48.10
C LYS A 520 7.08 -23.91 -49.11
N GLY A 521 8.16 -24.65 -49.38
CA GLY A 521 9.25 -24.18 -50.23
C GLY A 521 10.14 -23.12 -49.58
N LEU A 522 10.11 -22.95 -48.24
CA LEU A 522 11.03 -22.06 -47.55
C LEU A 522 12.47 -22.56 -47.75
N PRO A 523 13.35 -21.75 -48.37
CA PRO A 523 14.70 -22.18 -48.65
C PRO A 523 15.57 -22.17 -47.39
N PRO A 524 16.61 -23.03 -47.32
CA PRO A 524 17.43 -23.18 -46.12
C PRO A 524 18.40 -22.01 -45.91
N PHE A 525 18.68 -21.19 -46.94
CA PHE A 525 19.63 -20.08 -46.84
C PHE A 525 19.12 -18.99 -45.89
N ASP A 526 19.93 -18.55 -44.92
CA ASP A 526 19.59 -17.46 -44.00
C ASP A 526 20.44 -16.22 -44.24
N PHE A 527 19.82 -15.04 -44.34
CA PHE A 527 20.53 -13.78 -44.52
C PHE A 527 21.23 -13.30 -43.25
N SER A 528 20.79 -13.76 -42.07
CA SER A 528 21.41 -13.43 -40.79
C SER A 528 22.57 -14.35 -40.41
N ASP A 529 22.71 -15.48 -41.11
CA ASP A 529 23.75 -16.46 -40.83
C ASP A 529 25.03 -16.12 -41.63
N PRO A 530 26.15 -15.81 -40.96
CA PRO A 530 27.40 -15.53 -41.65
C PRO A 530 27.91 -16.72 -42.47
N GLU A 531 27.56 -17.96 -42.12
CA GLU A 531 27.98 -19.15 -42.88
C GLU A 531 27.40 -19.13 -44.31
N TRP A 532 26.13 -18.74 -44.44
CA TRP A 532 25.47 -18.60 -45.74
C TRP A 532 26.04 -17.43 -46.55
N LEU A 533 26.43 -16.33 -45.89
CA LEU A 533 27.07 -15.20 -46.56
C LEU A 533 28.45 -15.59 -47.12
N ILE A 534 29.25 -16.32 -46.34
CA ILE A 534 30.60 -16.76 -46.74
C ILE A 534 30.49 -17.79 -47.88
N THR A 535 29.62 -18.78 -47.76
CA THR A 535 29.42 -19.80 -48.79
C THR A 535 28.85 -19.22 -50.09
N ALA A 536 27.94 -18.25 -50.01
CA ALA A 536 27.44 -17.54 -51.19
C ALA A 536 28.52 -16.67 -51.84
N SER A 537 29.35 -15.99 -51.04
CA SER A 537 30.47 -15.17 -51.55
C SER A 537 31.53 -16.03 -52.24
N PHE A 538 31.84 -17.19 -51.66
CA PHE A 538 32.79 -18.15 -52.24
C PHE A 538 32.29 -18.70 -53.58
N ARG A 539 31.04 -19.19 -53.63
CA ARG A 539 30.44 -19.70 -54.88
C ARG A 539 30.23 -18.61 -55.94
N GLY A 540 29.89 -17.39 -55.53
CA GLY A 540 29.79 -16.24 -56.42
C GLY A 540 31.13 -15.82 -57.01
N GLY A 541 32.20 -15.89 -56.21
CA GLY A 541 33.58 -15.67 -56.67
C GLY A 541 34.03 -16.72 -57.69
N GLU A 542 33.73 -17.99 -57.43
CA GLU A 542 34.03 -19.10 -58.35
C GLU A 542 33.31 -18.95 -59.70
N LEU A 543 32.01 -18.58 -59.67
CA LEU A 543 31.22 -18.31 -60.88
C LEU A 543 31.66 -17.05 -61.64
N SER A 544 32.15 -16.03 -60.94
CA SER A 544 32.75 -14.84 -61.58
C SER A 544 34.08 -15.18 -62.24
N HIS A 545 34.85 -16.10 -61.66
CA HIS A 545 36.14 -16.53 -62.18
C HIS A 545 36.00 -17.35 -63.46
N THR A 546 34.95 -18.18 -63.55
CA THR A 546 34.61 -18.95 -64.76
C THR A 546 34.04 -18.06 -65.86
N TRP A 547 33.18 -17.09 -65.52
CA TRP A 547 32.68 -16.09 -66.49
C TRP A 547 33.79 -15.21 -67.07
N ASN A 548 34.77 -14.80 -66.26
CA ASN A 548 35.92 -14.03 -66.77
C ASN A 548 36.80 -14.86 -67.72
N ARG A 549 36.96 -16.17 -67.49
CA ARG A 549 37.67 -17.07 -68.43
C ARG A 549 36.95 -17.20 -69.78
N ASP A 550 35.62 -17.24 -69.77
CA ASP A 550 34.82 -17.32 -71.00
C ASP A 550 34.78 -15.98 -71.76
N ALA A 551 34.83 -14.86 -71.04
CA ALA A 551 34.99 -13.51 -71.62
C ALA A 551 36.39 -13.27 -72.19
N GLU A 552 37.46 -13.74 -71.53
CA GLU A 552 38.82 -13.71 -72.09
C GLU A 552 38.95 -14.63 -73.32
N GLY A 553 38.26 -15.78 -73.33
CA GLY A 553 38.22 -16.68 -74.48
C GLY A 553 37.56 -16.09 -75.74
N THR A 554 36.69 -15.10 -75.59
CA THR A 554 36.02 -14.42 -76.72
C THR A 554 36.71 -13.13 -77.17
N VAL A 555 37.50 -12.47 -76.31
CA VAL A 555 38.24 -11.25 -76.67
C VAL A 555 39.59 -11.54 -77.34
N VAL A 556 40.16 -12.74 -77.19
CA VAL A 556 41.45 -13.12 -77.82
C VAL A 556 41.34 -13.42 -79.34
N ALA A 557 40.15 -13.44 -79.93
CA ALA A 557 39.98 -13.67 -81.38
C ALA A 557 40.14 -12.42 -82.26
N GLN A 558 40.25 -11.21 -81.70
CA GLN A 558 40.44 -9.97 -82.49
C GLN A 558 41.29 -8.94 -81.73
N SER A 559 42.62 -9.02 -81.88
CA SER A 559 43.53 -7.88 -82.15
C SER A 559 44.98 -8.19 -81.77
N THR A 560 45.88 -7.92 -82.71
CA THR A 560 47.33 -7.92 -82.55
C THR A 560 47.79 -6.58 -81.95
N MET A 561 48.22 -6.54 -80.68
CA MET A 561 49.51 -5.95 -80.23
C MET A 561 49.64 -5.82 -78.70
N LYS A 562 50.84 -6.22 -78.24
CA LYS A 562 51.59 -5.84 -77.02
C LYS A 562 51.09 -6.30 -75.63
N GLY A 563 51.71 -7.39 -75.18
CA GLY A 563 52.40 -7.47 -73.89
C GLY A 563 51.61 -8.07 -72.71
N PRO A 564 52.03 -9.24 -72.16
CA PRO A 564 51.32 -9.93 -71.09
C PRO A 564 51.81 -9.50 -69.71
N ILE A 565 50.90 -9.29 -68.75
CA ILE A 565 51.24 -9.26 -67.31
C ILE A 565 50.09 -9.88 -66.51
N SER A 566 50.25 -11.14 -66.12
CA SER A 566 50.30 -11.54 -64.71
C SER A 566 50.42 -13.06 -64.60
N SER A 567 51.64 -13.52 -64.30
CA SER A 567 51.92 -14.86 -63.80
C SER A 567 51.54 -14.92 -62.32
N TYR A 568 50.75 -15.93 -61.93
CA TYR A 568 50.67 -16.36 -60.53
C TYR A 568 51.79 -17.37 -60.26
N THR A 569 52.65 -17.08 -59.29
CA THR A 569 53.54 -18.07 -58.68
C THR A 569 52.93 -18.54 -57.36
N PRO A 570 52.85 -19.86 -57.10
CA PRO A 570 52.48 -20.35 -55.77
C PRO A 570 53.68 -20.17 -54.84
N ILE A 571 53.48 -19.50 -53.70
CA ILE A 571 54.50 -19.42 -52.65
C ILE A 571 54.40 -20.71 -51.81
N GLU A 572 55.47 -21.50 -51.82
CA GLU A 572 55.72 -22.58 -50.87
C GLU A 572 55.71 -22.03 -49.44
N GLN A 573 54.85 -22.59 -48.58
CA GLN A 573 54.93 -22.38 -47.14
C GLN A 573 56.21 -23.04 -46.60
N ARG A 574 57.08 -22.22 -46.01
CA ARG A 574 58.08 -22.65 -45.04
C ARG A 574 57.88 -21.82 -43.77
N GLY A 575 57.85 -22.49 -42.61
CA GLY A 575 57.55 -21.93 -41.27
C GLY A 575 58.30 -20.63 -40.94
N ASP A 576 57.85 -19.81 -40.01
CA ASP A 576 57.58 -20.14 -38.60
C ASP A 576 56.58 -19.12 -37.98
N GLU A 577 56.21 -19.34 -36.72
CA GLU A 577 55.20 -18.65 -35.91
C GLU A 577 55.11 -17.09 -36.00
N ASP A 578 53.88 -16.62 -35.81
CA ASP A 578 53.48 -15.28 -35.36
C ASP A 578 53.81 -14.05 -36.23
N GLN A 579 52.98 -13.81 -37.25
CA GLN A 579 52.32 -12.52 -37.58
C GLN A 579 51.84 -12.53 -39.04
N HIS A 580 50.52 -12.48 -39.27
CA HIS A 580 49.98 -12.30 -40.62
C HIS A 580 50.11 -10.84 -41.07
N HIS A 581 51.27 -10.48 -41.61
CA HIS A 581 51.46 -9.30 -42.45
C HIS A 581 51.20 -9.68 -43.91
N VAL A 582 50.14 -9.14 -44.52
CA VAL A 582 49.94 -9.18 -45.98
C VAL A 582 50.28 -7.78 -46.51
N GLU A 583 51.47 -7.66 -47.11
CA GLU A 583 51.91 -6.43 -47.78
C GLU A 583 51.61 -6.56 -49.28
N VAL A 584 50.70 -5.73 -49.80
CA VAL A 584 50.43 -5.63 -51.23
C VAL A 584 51.28 -4.50 -51.79
N ILE A 585 52.37 -4.83 -52.48
CA ILE A 585 53.21 -3.86 -53.18
C ILE A 585 52.68 -3.73 -54.62
N SER A 586 52.22 -2.51 -54.96
CA SER A 586 51.94 -2.12 -56.34
C SER A 586 53.13 -1.31 -56.87
N GLU A 587 53.93 -1.88 -57.78
CA GLU A 587 54.92 -1.11 -58.54
C GLU A 587 54.26 -0.48 -59.77
N GLY A 588 54.02 0.83 -59.68
CA GLY A 588 53.62 1.69 -60.78
C GLY A 588 53.74 3.14 -60.32
N GLY A 589 54.69 3.88 -60.91
CA GLY A 589 55.20 5.15 -60.40
C GLY A 589 54.15 6.23 -60.08
N GLY A 590 54.45 7.00 -59.02
CA GLY A 590 53.82 8.29 -58.76
C GLY A 590 52.77 8.33 -57.63
N GLY A 591 53.22 8.20 -56.38
CA GLY A 591 52.70 8.98 -55.24
C GLY A 591 51.28 8.72 -54.71
N ARG A 592 51.10 7.69 -53.88
CA ARG A 592 50.46 7.72 -52.53
C ARG A 592 50.19 6.28 -52.05
N ARG A 593 50.80 5.90 -50.92
CA ARG A 593 50.57 4.61 -50.24
C ARG A 593 49.24 4.66 -49.50
N VAL A 594 48.35 3.69 -49.70
CA VAL A 594 47.16 3.49 -48.86
C VAL A 594 47.24 2.07 -48.31
N ALA A 595 47.39 1.95 -46.99
CA ALA A 595 47.34 0.68 -46.28
C ALA A 595 45.89 0.37 -45.89
N LEU A 596 45.41 -0.84 -46.22
CA LEU A 596 44.14 -1.38 -45.72
C LEU A 596 44.47 -2.37 -44.60
N MET A 597 44.18 -1.97 -43.35
CA MET A 597 44.34 -2.81 -42.18
C MET A 597 43.04 -3.58 -41.93
N LEU A 598 43.06 -4.90 -42.10
CA LEU A 598 41.98 -5.78 -41.64
C LEU A 598 42.27 -6.16 -40.19
N GLN A 599 41.60 -5.49 -39.26
CA GLN A 599 41.60 -5.89 -37.86
C GLN A 599 40.50 -6.93 -37.65
N SER A 600 40.87 -8.15 -37.27
CA SER A 600 39.91 -9.14 -36.77
C SER A 600 39.41 -8.69 -35.40
N ARG A 601 38.11 -8.85 -35.17
CA ARG A 601 37.50 -8.84 -33.86
C ARG A 601 36.56 -10.03 -33.76
#